data_AF-A0A0N0PF49-F1
#
_entry.id   AF-A0A0N0PF49-F1
#
_cell.length_a   1.000
_cell.length_b   1.000
_cell.length_c   1.000
_cell.angle_alpha   90.00
_cell.angle_beta   90.00
_cell.angle_gamma   90.00
#
_symmetry.space_group_name_H-M   'P 1'
#
loop_
_entity.id
_entity.type
_entity.pdbx_description
1 polymer ?
#
loop_
_entity_poly.entity_id
_entity_poly.type
_entity_poly.pdbx_seq_one_letter_code
_entity_poly.pdbx_strand_id
1 'polypeptide(L)'
;MITENRKLSGAVRMSDWFNRPLLLEINNVFDDLTRGLTTQPQDFSDQFWDTEMTQFLFKRNNTFGGDLRATDIQRGRDHGLGSYKATRAACNLPVPHTFHDMLDFISEQVFMTYIYGSFCFSPMCISVPLSLSVVLSLKD
;
A
#
# COMPACT_ATOMS: atom_id res chain seq x y z
N MET A 1 -0.47 -22.37 -5.49
CA MET A 1 -1.08 -23.30 -6.46
C MET A 1 -1.52 -24.56 -5.74
N ILE A 2 -2.81 -24.89 -5.82
CA ILE A 2 -3.44 -26.00 -5.09
C ILE A 2 -4.09 -26.95 -6.08
N THR A 3 -3.67 -28.21 -6.08
CA THR A 3 -4.21 -29.27 -6.93
C THR A 3 -5.64 -29.66 -6.54
N GLU A 4 -6.32 -30.43 -7.40
CA GLU A 4 -7.66 -31.00 -7.11
C GLU A 4 -7.73 -31.79 -5.80
N ASN A 5 -6.67 -32.51 -5.47
CA ASN A 5 -6.56 -33.28 -4.24
C ASN A 5 -6.20 -32.42 -3.02
N ARG A 6 -6.33 -31.09 -3.13
CA ARG A 6 -5.97 -30.08 -2.13
C ARG A 6 -4.52 -30.17 -1.65
N LYS A 7 -3.62 -30.65 -2.50
CA LYS A 7 -2.17 -30.66 -2.23
C LYS A 7 -1.53 -29.40 -2.82
N LEU A 8 -0.56 -28.85 -2.10
CA LEU A 8 0.27 -27.75 -2.58
C LEU A 8 1.11 -28.22 -3.77
N SER A 9 0.89 -27.59 -4.92
CA SER A 9 1.61 -27.85 -6.18
C SER A 9 2.84 -26.95 -6.33
N GLY A 10 2.75 -25.72 -5.84
CA GLY A 10 3.82 -24.72 -5.89
C GLY A 10 3.33 -23.32 -5.54
N ALA A 11 4.23 -22.34 -5.60
CA ALA A 11 3.95 -20.92 -5.38
C ALA A 11 4.51 -20.09 -6.54
N VAL A 12 3.87 -18.97 -6.82
CA VAL A 12 4.32 -18.00 -7.81
C VAL A 12 4.46 -16.65 -7.13
N ARG A 13 5.55 -15.95 -7.43
CA ARG A 13 5.81 -14.61 -6.92
C ARG A 13 5.12 -13.58 -7.80
N MET A 14 4.37 -12.66 -7.20
CA MET A 14 3.53 -11.73 -7.94
C MET A 14 4.34 -10.84 -8.91
N SER A 15 5.46 -10.29 -8.47
CA SER A 15 6.28 -9.37 -9.29
C SER A 15 6.86 -9.99 -10.56
N ASP A 16 6.99 -11.31 -10.62
CA ASP A 16 7.52 -12.03 -11.79
C ASP A 16 6.47 -12.22 -12.90
N TRP A 17 5.18 -12.07 -12.56
CA TRP A 17 4.04 -12.42 -13.42
C TRP A 17 3.12 -11.25 -13.78
N PHE A 18 3.42 -10.03 -13.33
CA PHE A 18 2.68 -8.86 -13.79
C PHE A 18 2.71 -8.73 -15.32
N ASN A 19 1.53 -8.64 -15.94
CA ASN A 19 1.34 -8.53 -17.39
C ASN A 19 2.02 -9.66 -18.19
N ARG A 20 2.07 -10.88 -17.64
CA ARG A 20 2.65 -12.07 -18.28
C ARG A 20 1.66 -13.24 -18.22
N PRO A 21 0.75 -13.38 -19.20
CA PRO A 21 -0.34 -14.36 -19.13
C PRO A 21 0.10 -15.81 -19.36
N LEU A 22 1.33 -16.05 -19.84
CA LEU A 22 1.83 -17.39 -20.20
C LEU A 22 1.66 -18.42 -19.07
N LEU A 23 1.71 -18.00 -17.81
CA LEU A 23 1.49 -18.90 -16.67
C LEU A 23 0.14 -19.62 -16.74
N LEU A 24 -0.89 -18.95 -17.23
CA LEU A 24 -2.26 -19.47 -17.27
C LEU A 24 -2.45 -20.54 -18.35
N GLU A 25 -1.59 -20.55 -19.36
CA GLU A 25 -1.65 -21.50 -20.49
C GLU A 25 -0.93 -22.83 -20.17
N ILE A 26 -0.21 -22.90 -19.04
CA ILE A 26 0.55 -24.09 -18.66
C ILE A 26 -0.37 -25.10 -17.96
N ASN A 27 -0.70 -26.19 -18.65
CA ASN A 27 -1.40 -27.34 -18.08
C ASN A 27 -2.59 -26.91 -17.17
N ASN A 28 -2.66 -27.43 -15.95
CA ASN A 28 -3.73 -27.16 -14.97
C ASN A 28 -3.43 -25.95 -14.07
N VAL A 29 -2.47 -25.08 -14.41
CA VAL A 29 -2.06 -23.97 -13.54
C VAL A 29 -3.20 -22.97 -13.31
N PHE A 30 -4.03 -22.70 -14.32
CA PHE A 30 -5.20 -21.84 -14.16
C PHE A 30 -6.13 -22.34 -13.05
N ASP A 31 -6.47 -23.62 -13.08
CA ASP A 31 -7.33 -24.21 -12.05
C ASP A 31 -6.64 -24.24 -10.69
N ASP A 32 -5.34 -24.57 -10.66
CA ASP A 32 -4.56 -24.62 -9.43
C ASP A 32 -4.37 -23.24 -8.77
N LEU A 33 -4.29 -22.18 -9.57
CA LEU A 33 -4.28 -20.79 -9.10
C LEU A 33 -5.66 -20.39 -8.61
N THR A 34 -6.73 -20.72 -9.33
CA THR A 34 -8.11 -20.44 -8.93
C THR A 34 -8.46 -21.11 -7.58
N ARG A 35 -8.05 -22.37 -7.40
CA ARG A 35 -8.18 -23.05 -6.10
C ARG A 35 -7.32 -22.40 -5.01
N GLY A 36 -6.12 -21.93 -5.35
CA GLY A 36 -5.28 -21.16 -4.44
C GLY A 36 -5.94 -19.86 -3.98
N LEU A 37 -6.48 -19.06 -4.91
CA LEU A 37 -7.13 -17.78 -4.64
C LEU A 37 -8.37 -17.91 -3.74
N THR A 38 -9.10 -19.02 -3.86
CA THR A 38 -10.32 -19.25 -3.06
C THR A 38 -10.04 -19.86 -1.69
N THR A 39 -8.83 -20.38 -1.45
CA THR A 39 -8.47 -21.08 -0.19
C THR A 39 -7.40 -20.39 0.63
N GLN A 40 -6.55 -19.58 0.00
CA GLN A 40 -5.52 -18.81 0.69
C GLN A 40 -6.16 -17.62 1.41
N PRO A 41 -5.84 -17.40 2.70
CA PRO A 41 -6.28 -16.19 3.39
C PRO A 41 -5.63 -14.96 2.75
N GLN A 42 -6.40 -13.87 2.65
CA GLN A 42 -5.83 -12.57 2.35
C GLN A 42 -4.96 -12.07 3.51
N ASP A 43 -4.04 -11.17 3.19
CA ASP A 43 -3.28 -10.45 4.23
C ASP A 43 -4.16 -9.43 4.95
N PHE A 44 -3.69 -8.94 6.10
CA PHE A 44 -4.43 -7.96 6.90
C PHE A 44 -4.49 -6.59 6.21
N SER A 45 -5.62 -5.91 6.37
CA SER A 45 -5.74 -4.50 5.98
C SER A 45 -5.22 -3.63 7.12
N ASP A 46 -3.90 -3.49 7.17
CA ASP A 46 -3.23 -2.65 8.15
C ASP A 46 -2.28 -1.64 7.48
N GLN A 47 -1.39 -1.04 8.27
CA GLN A 47 -0.44 -0.04 7.77
C GLN A 47 0.77 -0.64 7.06
N PHE A 48 0.99 -1.95 7.18
CA PHE A 48 2.10 -2.66 6.57
C PHE A 48 1.71 -3.06 5.15
N TRP A 49 2.69 -3.00 4.25
CA TRP A 49 2.48 -3.28 2.84
C TRP A 49 3.50 -4.31 2.39
N ASP A 50 3.06 -5.22 1.54
CA ASP A 50 3.96 -6.21 0.95
C ASP A 50 5.03 -5.52 0.08
N THR A 51 6.26 -5.99 0.19
CA THR A 51 7.40 -5.59 -0.66
C THR A 51 7.12 -5.79 -2.15
N GLU A 52 6.28 -6.77 -2.54
CA GLU A 52 5.86 -6.98 -3.92
C GLU A 52 5.15 -5.75 -4.52
N MET A 53 4.45 -4.97 -3.68
CA MET A 53 3.71 -3.78 -4.10
C MET A 53 4.49 -2.48 -3.89
N THR A 54 5.38 -2.41 -2.89
CA THR A 54 6.13 -1.18 -2.56
C THR A 54 7.51 -1.09 -3.20
N GLN A 55 8.14 -2.21 -3.54
CA GLN A 55 9.49 -2.23 -4.13
C GLN A 55 9.55 -2.90 -5.50
N PHE A 56 8.60 -3.77 -5.82
CA PHE A 56 8.67 -4.65 -6.99
C PHE A 56 7.46 -4.54 -7.93
N LEU A 57 6.63 -3.50 -7.78
CA LEU A 57 5.47 -3.30 -8.66
C LEU A 57 5.95 -3.17 -10.10
N PHE A 58 5.47 -4.03 -11.01
CA PHE A 58 5.89 -4.05 -12.42
C PHE A 58 7.41 -4.12 -12.65
N LYS A 59 8.18 -4.72 -11.72
CA LYS A 59 9.64 -4.90 -11.81
C LYS A 59 10.11 -5.53 -13.13
N ARG A 60 9.33 -6.46 -13.70
CA ARG A 60 9.73 -7.25 -14.88
C ARG A 60 11.11 -7.89 -14.64
N ASN A 61 12.09 -7.62 -15.52
CA ASN A 61 13.45 -8.16 -15.41
C ASN A 61 14.42 -7.23 -14.66
N ASN A 62 13.94 -6.11 -14.10
CA ASN A 62 14.79 -5.17 -13.37
C ASN A 62 15.07 -5.67 -11.94
N THR A 63 16.00 -5.00 -11.24
CA THR A 63 16.30 -5.25 -9.82
C THR A 63 15.23 -4.70 -8.89
N PHE A 64 14.61 -3.58 -9.25
CA PHE A 64 13.50 -2.96 -8.53
C PHE A 64 12.37 -2.60 -9.50
N GLY A 65 11.15 -2.47 -8.95
CA GLY A 65 9.97 -1.98 -9.65
C GLY A 65 9.55 -0.61 -9.13
N GLY A 66 8.28 -0.27 -9.35
CA GLY A 66 7.65 0.87 -8.74
C GLY A 66 7.17 0.60 -7.31
N ASP A 67 6.68 1.67 -6.69
CA ASP A 67 6.05 1.68 -5.39
C ASP A 67 4.58 2.08 -5.57
N LEU A 68 3.64 1.13 -5.35
CA LEU A 68 2.21 1.41 -5.46
C LEU A 68 1.77 2.45 -4.42
N ARG A 69 2.31 2.39 -3.20
CA ARG A 69 1.93 3.29 -2.12
C ARG A 69 2.36 4.72 -2.44
N ALA A 70 3.58 4.91 -2.92
CA ALA A 70 4.03 6.23 -3.41
C ALA A 70 3.20 6.70 -4.61
N THR A 71 2.85 5.78 -5.52
CA THR A 71 2.01 6.08 -6.69
C THR A 71 0.62 6.55 -6.28
N ASP A 72 -0.02 5.91 -5.31
CA ASP A 72 -1.35 6.30 -4.85
C ASP A 72 -1.35 7.63 -4.09
N ILE A 73 -0.27 7.95 -3.34
CA ILE A 73 -0.06 9.28 -2.75
C ILE A 73 0.00 10.35 -3.86
N GLN A 74 0.83 10.13 -4.87
CA GLN A 74 0.99 11.09 -5.96
C GLN A 74 -0.31 11.24 -6.77
N ARG A 75 -1.01 10.13 -7.05
CA ARG A 75 -2.32 10.16 -7.70
C ARG A 75 -3.34 10.97 -6.90
N GLY A 76 -3.33 10.85 -5.57
CA GLY A 76 -4.19 11.66 -4.71
C GLY A 76 -3.92 13.16 -4.83
N ARG A 77 -2.65 13.56 -4.94
CA ARG A 77 -2.24 14.96 -5.15
C ARG A 77 -2.62 15.47 -6.53
N ASP A 78 -2.36 14.67 -7.55
CA ASP A 78 -2.66 15.01 -8.95
C ASP A 78 -4.17 15.18 -9.18
N HIS A 79 -4.99 14.38 -8.50
CA HIS A 79 -6.45 14.47 -8.56
C HIS A 79 -7.04 15.51 -7.59
N GLY A 80 -6.20 16.19 -6.79
CA GLY A 80 -6.67 17.18 -5.82
C GLY A 80 -7.59 16.60 -4.75
N LEU A 81 -7.35 15.37 -4.29
CA LEU A 81 -8.13 14.76 -3.22
C LEU A 81 -8.08 15.63 -1.95
N GLY A 82 -9.23 15.75 -1.29
CA GLY A 82 -9.34 16.51 -0.05
C GLY A 82 -8.48 15.92 1.07
N SER A 83 -8.06 16.78 2.00
CA SER A 83 -7.36 16.32 3.21
C SER A 83 -8.20 15.34 4.03
N TYR A 84 -7.56 14.54 4.88
CA TYR A 84 -8.28 13.62 5.78
C TYR A 84 -9.42 14.30 6.55
N LYS A 85 -9.17 15.51 7.08
CA LYS A 85 -10.19 16.29 7.81
C LYS A 85 -11.38 16.65 6.92
N ALA A 86 -11.12 17.06 5.68
CA ALA A 86 -12.17 17.39 4.71
C ALA A 86 -13.00 16.16 4.34
N THR A 87 -12.35 15.01 4.12
CA THR A 87 -13.02 13.74 3.85
C THR A 87 -13.91 13.30 5.02
N ARG A 88 -13.41 13.40 6.26
CA ARG A 88 -14.22 13.10 7.46
C ARG A 88 -15.42 14.02 7.59
N ALA A 89 -15.23 15.32 7.39
CA ALA A 89 -16.31 16.30 7.41
C ALA A 89 -17.38 15.98 6.35
N ALA A 90 -16.96 15.65 5.13
CA ALA A 90 -17.86 15.26 4.04
C ALA A 90 -18.66 13.98 4.36
N CYS A 91 -18.07 13.06 5.14
CA CYS A 91 -18.72 11.85 5.63
C CYS A 91 -19.50 12.03 6.94
N ASN A 92 -19.68 13.27 7.45
CA ASN A 92 -20.30 13.56 8.75
C ASN A 92 -19.65 12.84 9.95
N LEU A 93 -18.33 12.62 9.90
CA LEU A 93 -17.55 12.06 10.99
C LEU A 93 -16.92 13.16 11.86
N PRO A 94 -16.61 12.89 13.15
CA PRO A 94 -15.91 13.84 14.01
C PRO A 94 -14.59 14.29 13.39
N VAL A 95 -14.35 15.60 13.32
CA VAL A 95 -13.17 16.18 12.70
C VAL A 95 -12.12 16.49 13.78
N PRO A 96 -10.91 15.92 13.70
CA PRO A 96 -9.85 16.21 14.65
C PRO A 96 -9.32 17.65 14.46
N HIS A 97 -9.18 18.38 15.55
CA HIS A 97 -8.61 19.73 15.56
C HIS A 97 -7.16 19.72 16.04
N THR A 98 -6.80 18.77 16.90
CA THR A 98 -5.45 18.53 17.38
C THR A 98 -4.93 17.16 16.90
N PHE A 99 -3.62 16.94 17.02
CA PHE A 99 -3.05 15.62 16.78
C PHE A 99 -3.50 14.59 17.82
N HIS A 100 -3.74 15.01 19.06
CA HIS A 100 -4.20 14.12 20.12
C HIS A 100 -5.59 13.55 19.81
N ASP A 101 -6.46 14.35 19.19
CA ASP A 101 -7.79 13.93 18.72
C ASP A 101 -7.73 12.82 17.65
N MET A 102 -6.55 12.58 17.04
CA MET A 102 -6.36 11.51 16.07
C MET A 102 -6.05 10.17 16.72
N LEU A 103 -5.66 10.14 17.99
CA LEU A 103 -5.28 8.92 18.70
C LEU A 103 -6.44 7.93 18.87
N ASP A 104 -7.68 8.42 18.79
CA ASP A 104 -8.89 7.59 18.76
C ASP A 104 -8.99 6.74 17.48
N PHE A 105 -8.27 7.11 16.42
CA PHE A 105 -8.34 6.46 15.10
C PHE A 105 -6.99 5.92 14.62
N ILE A 106 -5.88 6.40 15.17
CA ILE A 106 -4.52 6.04 14.79
C ILE A 106 -3.72 5.78 16.07
N SER A 107 -3.14 4.59 16.22
CA SER A 107 -2.43 4.28 17.46
C SER A 107 -1.18 5.13 17.65
N GLU A 108 -0.82 5.37 18.90
CA GLU A 108 0.32 6.22 19.27
C GLU A 108 1.66 5.71 18.71
N GLN A 109 1.84 4.38 18.62
CA GLN A 109 3.03 3.76 18.02
C GLN A 109 3.19 4.15 16.54
N VAL A 110 2.07 4.19 15.81
CA VAL A 110 2.03 4.61 14.41
C VAL A 110 2.32 6.09 14.30
N PHE A 111 1.72 6.89 15.18
CA PHE A 111 1.94 8.33 15.25
C PHE A 111 3.42 8.70 15.45
N MET A 112 4.08 8.07 16.42
CA MET A 112 5.51 8.30 16.69
C MET A 112 6.39 7.94 15.50
N THR A 113 6.06 6.87 14.78
CA THR A 113 6.80 6.41 13.60
C THR A 113 6.73 7.43 12.44
N TYR A 114 5.58 8.07 12.21
CA TYR A 114 5.39 9.01 11.10
C TYR A 114 5.95 10.42 11.34
N ILE A 115 6.05 10.88 12.59
CA ILE A 115 6.53 12.23 12.93
C ILE A 115 8.02 12.24 13.29
N TYR A 116 8.52 11.19 13.94
CA TYR A 116 9.91 11.12 14.41
C TYR A 116 10.78 10.12 13.65
N GLY A 117 10.19 9.26 12.81
CA GLY A 117 10.92 8.45 11.82
C GLY A 117 11.05 9.20 10.51
N SER A 118 12.21 9.13 9.86
CA SER A 118 12.63 9.90 8.68
C SER A 118 11.81 9.70 7.38
N PHE A 119 10.54 9.29 7.44
CA PHE A 119 9.77 8.86 6.28
C PHE A 119 8.28 9.19 6.44
N CYS A 120 7.88 10.36 5.94
CA CYS A 120 6.50 10.82 5.83
C CYS A 120 5.80 10.09 4.66
N PHE A 121 4.83 9.23 4.95
CA PHE A 121 4.40 8.23 3.96
C PHE A 121 2.92 7.83 4.02
N SER A 122 2.03 8.65 4.57
CA SER A 122 0.58 8.39 4.46
C SER A 122 -0.04 9.21 3.30
N PRO A 123 -0.89 8.62 2.43
CA PRO A 123 -1.70 9.37 1.46
C PRO A 123 -2.72 10.31 2.13
N MET A 124 -2.85 10.23 3.45
CA MET A 124 -3.63 11.14 4.29
C MET A 124 -2.75 12.14 5.06
N CYS A 125 -1.58 12.51 4.52
CA CYS A 125 -0.89 13.70 4.98
C CYS A 125 -1.74 14.94 4.66
N ILE A 126 -2.53 15.29 5.68
CA ILE A 126 -2.88 16.62 6.12
C ILE A 126 -1.97 17.64 5.44
N SER A 127 -2.61 18.63 4.83
CA SER A 127 -2.05 19.93 4.48
C SER A 127 -1.29 20.52 5.68
N VAL A 128 -0.05 20.07 5.89
CA VAL A 128 0.97 20.88 6.54
C VAL A 128 1.33 21.89 5.45
N PRO A 129 1.22 23.20 5.71
CA PRO A 129 1.56 24.20 4.71
C PRO A 129 2.95 23.89 4.14
N LEU A 130 3.09 24.08 2.82
CA LEU A 130 4.32 23.93 2.02
C LEU A 130 5.56 24.65 2.57
N SER A 131 5.49 25.27 3.75
CA SER A 131 6.59 25.97 4.41
C SER A 131 7.56 25.05 5.16
N LEU A 132 7.23 23.81 5.49
CA LEU A 132 8.10 22.97 6.33
C LEU A 132 8.91 21.91 5.59
N SER A 133 8.51 21.52 4.37
CA SER A 133 9.26 20.56 3.56
C SER A 133 10.55 21.13 2.95
N VAL A 134 10.69 22.46 2.88
CA VAL A 134 11.92 23.10 2.38
C VAL A 134 12.99 23.21 3.47
N VAL A 135 12.61 23.20 4.76
CA VAL A 135 13.56 23.45 5.86
C VAL A 135 14.39 22.21 6.22
N LEU A 136 13.90 21.00 5.94
CA LEU A 136 14.61 19.75 6.26
C LEU A 136 15.46 19.19 5.11
N SER A 137 15.38 19.77 3.90
CA SER A 137 16.22 19.36 2.76
C SER A 137 17.47 20.24 2.57
N LEU A 138 17.74 21.19 3.48
CA LEU A 138 18.90 22.08 3.45
C LEU A 138 19.76 22.00 4.72
N LYS A 139 19.63 20.91 5.47
CA LYS A 139 20.54 20.62 6.58
C LYS A 139 20.92 19.15 6.57
N ASP A 140 21.45 18.74 5.41
CA ASP A 140 22.64 17.92 5.24
C ASP A 140 23.21 18.21 3.84
#